data_AF-A0A9D1VVJ7-F1
#
_entry.id   AF-A0A9D1VVJ7-F1
#
_cell.length_a   1.000
_cell.length_b   1.000
_cell.length_c   1.000
_cell.angle_alpha   90.00
_cell.angle_beta   90.00
_cell.angle_gamma   90.00
#
_symmetry.space_group_name_H-M   'P 1'
#
loop_
_entity.id
_entity.type
_entity.pdbx_description
1 polymer ?
#
loop_
_entity_poly.entity_id
_entity_poly.type
_entity_poly.pdbx_seq_one_letter_code
_entity_poly.pdbx_strand_id
1 'polypeptide(L)'
;RYFPRGKNTVLECLQFGGNKEFWSGFADSEAIRHYFSECYRYAVDKIGFLHTHENILCAAIISERVRRNLFVWCLPITETWTSKVMSENKSERGHRLQQYDEYGEPVYAHRCEIDEPRLSSSSFWKARGGLTSSSDLQEDFFNKISCKYGAVRGESKSLLKNTNAEQAQRFARASGDLYDEPPPFDDMPY
;
A
#
# COMPACT_ATOMS: atom_id res chain seq x y z
N ARG A 1 -29.50 -0.33 8.74
CA ARG A 1 -28.68 -1.37 9.42
C ARG A 1 -27.63 -1.82 8.41
N TYR A 2 -26.41 -1.26 8.47
CA TYR A 2 -25.36 -1.61 7.51
C TYR A 2 -24.80 -2.98 7.91
N PHE A 3 -24.89 -3.96 7.01
CA PHE A 3 -24.26 -5.26 7.17
C PHE A 3 -22.85 -5.16 6.60
N PRO A 4 -21.79 -4.98 7.41
CA PRO A 4 -20.44 -4.85 6.89
C PRO A 4 -20.02 -6.19 6.28
N ARG A 5 -19.77 -6.21 4.96
CA ARG A 5 -18.95 -7.27 4.37
C ARG A 5 -17.49 -7.02 4.80
N GLY A 6 -17.11 -7.56 5.96
CA GLY A 6 -15.74 -7.54 6.46
C GLY A 6 -15.23 -6.15 6.91
N LYS A 7 -13.97 -6.13 7.39
CA LYS A 7 -13.22 -4.91 7.73
C LYS A 7 -12.82 -4.19 6.43
N ASN A 8 -13.70 -3.36 5.88
CA ASN A 8 -13.32 -2.51 4.76
C ASN A 8 -12.58 -1.29 5.34
N THR A 9 -11.26 -1.25 5.18
CA THR A 9 -10.45 -0.10 5.59
C THR A 9 -10.89 1.14 4.81
N VAL A 10 -11.47 2.10 5.51
CA VAL A 10 -12.00 3.34 4.93
C VAL A 10 -10.95 4.45 4.83
N LEU A 11 -9.79 4.25 5.45
CA LEU A 11 -8.71 5.22 5.55
C LEU A 11 -7.36 4.52 5.44
N GLU A 12 -6.52 4.98 4.52
CA GLU A 12 -5.13 4.55 4.39
C GLU A 12 -4.20 5.62 4.95
N CYS A 13 -3.00 5.20 5.38
CA CYS A 13 -1.98 6.10 5.89
C CYS A 13 -0.61 5.73 5.34
N LEU A 14 0.05 6.68 4.68
CA LEU A 14 1.47 6.58 4.35
C LEU A 14 2.27 7.35 5.39
N GLN A 15 3.26 6.68 5.97
CA GLN A 15 4.20 7.29 6.91
C GLN A 15 5.58 7.41 6.25
N PHE A 16 6.12 8.62 6.27
CA PHE A 16 7.52 8.90 5.93
C PHE A 16 8.25 9.25 7.22
N GLY A 17 9.32 8.52 7.49
CA GLY A 17 10.06 8.63 8.74
C GLY A 17 11.51 8.19 8.60
N GLY A 18 12.23 8.29 9.70
CA GLY A 18 13.62 7.88 9.79
C GLY A 18 14.04 7.73 11.25
N ASN A 19 15.16 7.05 11.48
CA ASN A 19 15.78 6.95 12.79
C ASN A 19 16.58 8.22 13.12
N LYS A 20 17.17 8.27 14.32
CA LYS A 20 17.95 9.42 14.78
C LYS A 20 19.13 9.72 13.86
N GLU A 21 19.78 8.69 13.35
CA GLU A 21 20.96 8.76 12.48
C GLU A 21 20.60 9.49 11.18
N PHE A 22 19.47 9.13 10.56
CA PHE A 22 18.96 9.81 9.37
C PHE A 22 18.71 11.30 9.63
N TRP A 23 18.00 11.64 10.71
CA TRP A 23 17.70 13.04 11.03
C TRP A 23 18.92 13.87 11.42
N SER A 24 19.99 13.23 11.92
CA SER A 24 21.24 13.90 12.26
C SER A 24 22.06 14.33 11.04
N GLY A 25 21.73 13.80 9.85
CA GLY A 25 22.37 14.19 8.59
C GLY A 25 21.82 15.48 7.97
N PHE A 26 20.72 16.02 8.48
CA PHE A 26 20.12 17.26 8.00
C PHE A 26 20.78 18.49 8.64
N ALA A 27 21.02 19.53 7.85
CA ALA A 27 21.64 20.77 8.33
C ALA A 27 20.77 21.50 9.36
N ASP A 28 19.46 21.58 9.12
CA ASP A 28 18.50 22.30 9.96
C ASP A 28 17.06 21.83 9.75
N SER A 29 16.12 22.51 10.43
CA SER A 29 14.68 22.23 10.33
C SER A 29 14.07 22.59 8.97
N GLU A 30 14.64 23.53 8.21
CA GLU A 30 14.16 23.87 6.86
C GLU A 30 14.50 22.76 5.87
N ALA A 31 15.70 22.20 5.95
CA ALA A 31 16.08 21.04 5.16
C ALA A 31 15.13 19.85 5.40
N ILE A 32 14.67 19.66 6.65
CA ILE A 32 13.71 18.61 7.00
C ILE A 32 12.31 18.92 6.46
N ARG A 33 11.88 20.19 6.51
CA ARG A 33 10.61 20.61 5.87
C ARG A 33 10.64 20.39 4.36
N HIS A 34 11.77 20.69 3.72
CA HIS A 34 11.96 20.44 2.30
C HIS A 34 11.86 18.96 1.96
N TYR A 35 12.54 18.09 2.72
CA TYR A 35 12.40 16.64 2.57
C TYR A 35 10.95 16.18 2.72
N PHE A 36 10.22 16.65 3.74
CA PHE A 36 8.81 16.29 3.90
C PHE A 36 7.92 16.84 2.79
N SER A 37 8.24 17.99 2.20
CA SER A 37 7.55 18.49 1.01
C SER A 37 7.74 17.56 -0.18
N GLU A 38 8.94 17.02 -0.40
CA GLU A 38 9.18 16.02 -1.45
C GLU A 38 8.45 14.70 -1.16
N CYS A 39 8.47 14.23 0.09
CA CYS A 39 7.71 13.06 0.52
C CYS A 39 6.20 13.24 0.27
N TYR A 40 5.64 14.41 0.57
CA TYR A 40 4.23 14.70 0.32
C TYR A 40 3.91 14.71 -1.18
N ARG A 41 4.75 15.34 -2.01
CA ARG A 41 4.60 15.30 -3.47
C ARG A 41 4.64 13.87 -4.02
N TYR A 42 5.54 13.04 -3.49
CA TYR A 42 5.59 11.62 -3.83
C TYR A 42 4.31 10.89 -3.40
N ALA A 43 3.80 11.16 -2.21
CA ALA A 43 2.53 10.61 -1.77
C ALA A 43 1.40 11.00 -2.74
N VAL A 44 1.27 12.28 -3.10
CA VAL A 44 0.29 12.74 -4.09
C VAL A 44 0.44 12.00 -5.43
N ASP A 45 1.66 11.83 -5.93
CA ASP A 45 1.91 11.06 -7.16
C ASP A 45 1.46 9.60 -7.05
N LYS A 46 1.68 8.94 -5.91
CA LYS A 46 1.45 7.49 -5.77
C LYS A 46 0.07 7.11 -5.30
N ILE A 47 -0.47 7.85 -4.34
CA ILE A 47 -1.72 7.53 -3.65
C ILE A 47 -2.81 8.56 -3.89
N GLY A 48 -2.47 9.69 -4.53
CA GLY A 48 -3.43 10.69 -4.96
C GLY A 48 -4.38 10.13 -6.01
N PHE A 49 -5.66 10.45 -5.89
CA PHE A 49 -6.63 10.14 -6.94
C PHE A 49 -6.28 10.96 -8.18
N LEU A 50 -6.05 10.28 -9.30
CA LEU A 50 -5.53 10.88 -10.54
C LEU A 50 -4.27 11.74 -10.32
N HIS A 51 -3.39 11.34 -9.40
CA HIS A 51 -2.18 12.07 -9.03
C HIS A 51 -2.43 13.47 -8.44
N THR A 52 -3.62 13.69 -7.86
CA THR A 52 -4.00 14.91 -7.16
C THR A 52 -4.13 14.68 -5.66
N HIS A 53 -4.22 15.76 -4.88
CA HIS A 53 -4.43 15.66 -3.42
C HIS A 53 -5.89 15.47 -3.01
N GLU A 54 -6.83 15.33 -3.95
CA GLU A 54 -8.28 15.42 -3.67
C GLU A 54 -8.79 14.34 -2.71
N ASN A 55 -8.17 13.15 -2.72
CA ASN A 55 -8.50 12.07 -1.79
C ASN A 55 -7.67 12.11 -0.50
N ILE A 56 -6.74 13.06 -0.34
CA ILE A 56 -5.92 13.20 0.87
C ILE A 56 -6.67 14.06 1.89
N LEU A 57 -7.07 13.47 3.00
CA LEU A 57 -7.81 14.15 4.06
C LEU A 57 -6.91 15.03 4.93
N CYS A 58 -5.70 14.56 5.20
CA CYS A 58 -4.77 15.25 6.08
C CYS A 58 -3.33 14.81 5.79
N ALA A 59 -2.40 15.75 5.89
CA ALA A 59 -0.97 15.47 5.96
C ALA A 59 -0.39 16.24 7.15
N ALA A 60 0.24 15.53 8.09
CA ALA A 60 0.77 16.15 9.30
C ALA A 60 2.22 15.72 9.55
N ILE A 61 3.06 16.72 9.82
CA ILE A 61 4.42 16.50 10.32
C ILE A 61 4.36 16.46 11.85
N ILE A 62 4.62 15.30 12.41
CA ILE A 62 4.73 15.10 13.86
C ILE A 62 6.21 15.10 14.22
N SER A 63 6.62 16.11 15.00
CA SER A 63 7.99 16.24 15.51
C SER A 63 7.98 16.10 17.03
N GLU A 64 8.54 14.99 17.51
CA GLU A 64 8.81 14.71 18.91
C GLU A 64 10.32 14.69 19.16
N ARG A 65 10.74 14.65 20.43
CA ARG A 65 12.16 14.70 20.84
C ARG A 65 13.06 13.68 20.12
N VAL A 66 12.51 12.53 19.73
CA VAL A 66 13.25 11.42 19.12
C VAL A 66 12.67 10.93 17.80
N ARG A 67 11.60 11.57 17.29
CA ARG A 67 10.87 11.13 16.10
C ARG A 67 10.43 12.33 15.27
N ARG A 68 10.68 12.27 13.96
CA ARG A 68 10.10 13.18 12.99
C ARG A 68 9.42 12.32 11.95
N ASN A 69 8.13 12.48 11.76
CA ASN A 69 7.36 11.70 10.79
C ASN A 69 6.39 12.60 10.06
N LEU A 70 6.24 12.36 8.75
CA LEU A 70 5.10 12.85 7.99
C LEU A 70 4.10 11.70 7.87
N PHE A 71 2.87 11.93 8.29
CA PHE A 71 1.74 11.05 8.05
C PHE A 71 0.84 11.66 6.99
N VAL A 72 0.45 10.86 6.00
CA VAL A 72 -0.47 11.26 4.92
C VAL A 72 -1.66 10.32 4.94
N TRP A 73 -2.82 10.82 5.38
CA TRP A 73 -4.06 10.06 5.46
C TRP A 73 -4.93 10.33 4.24
N CYS A 74 -5.36 9.26 3.55
CA CYS A 74 -6.19 9.38 2.35
C CYS A 74 -7.36 8.40 2.33
N LEU A 75 -8.39 8.77 1.60
CA LEU A 75 -9.45 7.86 1.18
C LEU A 75 -8.89 6.95 0.06
N PRO A 76 -8.98 5.62 0.18
CA PRO A 76 -8.49 4.69 -0.84
C PRO A 76 -9.45 4.62 -2.03
N ILE A 77 -9.43 5.68 -2.83
CA ILE A 77 -10.25 5.86 -4.03
C ILE A 77 -9.44 5.42 -5.25
N THR A 78 -10.06 4.64 -6.13
CA THR A 78 -9.44 4.16 -7.37
C THR A 78 -10.45 4.19 -8.51
N GLU A 79 -10.02 4.69 -9.66
CA GLU A 79 -10.78 4.67 -10.92
C GLU A 79 -10.79 3.27 -11.54
N THR A 80 -9.78 2.44 -11.25
CA THR A 80 -9.69 1.07 -11.76
C THR A 80 -9.96 0.02 -10.69
N TRP A 81 -10.72 -1.02 -11.05
CA TRP A 81 -10.91 -2.19 -10.19
C TRP A 81 -11.38 -3.42 -10.97
N THR A 82 -11.20 -4.60 -10.34
CA THR A 82 -11.70 -5.87 -10.85
C THR A 82 -12.93 -6.33 -10.07
N SER A 83 -13.96 -6.79 -10.77
CA SER A 83 -15.22 -7.27 -10.19
C SER A 83 -15.52 -8.69 -10.64
N LYS A 84 -16.12 -9.50 -9.76
CA LYS A 84 -16.58 -10.85 -10.10
C LYS A 84 -17.74 -10.75 -11.08
N VAL A 85 -17.69 -11.48 -12.18
CA VAL A 85 -18.85 -11.63 -13.06
C VAL A 85 -19.79 -12.65 -12.42
N MET A 86 -21.07 -12.31 -12.33
CA MET A 86 -22.08 -13.16 -11.71
C MET A 86 -22.87 -13.86 -12.81
N SER A 87 -23.05 -15.17 -12.70
CA SER A 87 -23.88 -15.94 -13.63
C SER A 87 -25.37 -15.75 -13.34
N GLU A 88 -26.21 -16.22 -14.27
CA GLU A 88 -27.67 -16.28 -14.09
C GLU A 88 -28.08 -17.36 -13.08
N ASN A 89 -27.23 -18.38 -12.89
CA ASN A 89 -27.44 -19.45 -11.92
C ASN A 89 -27.47 -18.89 -10.50
N LYS A 90 -28.40 -19.41 -9.70
CA LYS A 90 -28.56 -19.02 -8.29
C LYS A 90 -28.28 -20.22 -7.39
N SER A 91 -27.73 -19.95 -6.22
CA SER A 91 -27.67 -20.93 -5.13
C SER A 91 -29.08 -21.28 -4.65
N GLU A 92 -29.20 -22.35 -3.86
CA GLU A 92 -30.45 -22.75 -3.21
C GLU A 92 -31.08 -21.62 -2.38
N ARG A 93 -30.26 -20.69 -1.88
CA ARG A 93 -30.69 -19.50 -1.12
C ARG A 93 -31.02 -18.29 -2.00
N GLY A 94 -31.01 -18.45 -3.33
CA GLY A 94 -31.38 -17.42 -4.30
C GLY A 94 -30.28 -16.42 -4.66
N HIS A 95 -29.04 -16.58 -4.16
CA HIS A 95 -27.92 -15.69 -4.51
C HIS A 95 -27.31 -16.08 -5.86
N ARG A 96 -27.06 -15.10 -6.74
CA ARG A 96 -26.32 -15.38 -7.98
C ARG A 96 -24.96 -15.99 -7.67
N LEU A 97 -24.57 -16.99 -8.45
CA LEU A 97 -23.26 -17.63 -8.35
C LEU A 97 -22.23 -16.84 -9.16
N GLN A 98 -20.95 -16.97 -8.81
CA GLN A 98 -19.88 -16.44 -9.65
C GLN A 98 -19.86 -17.21 -10.99
N GLN A 99 -19.62 -16.50 -12.08
CA GLN A 99 -19.46 -17.11 -13.40
C GLN A 99 -18.06 -17.73 -13.51
N TYR A 100 -18.02 -18.91 -14.11
CA TYR A 100 -16.80 -19.62 -14.49
C TYR A 100 -16.79 -19.80 -16.01
N ASP A 101 -15.61 -19.83 -16.60
CA ASP A 101 -15.44 -20.09 -18.02
C ASP A 101 -15.49 -21.61 -18.34
N GLU A 102 -15.26 -21.95 -19.61
CA GLU A 102 -15.28 -23.34 -20.09
C GLU A 102 -14.19 -24.23 -19.46
N TYR A 103 -13.14 -23.64 -18.89
CA TYR A 103 -12.05 -24.34 -18.21
C TYR A 103 -12.27 -24.46 -16.70
N GLY A 104 -13.38 -23.93 -16.18
CA GLY A 104 -13.66 -23.91 -14.75
C GLY A 104 -12.89 -22.82 -14.01
N GLU A 105 -12.41 -21.78 -14.69
CA GLU A 105 -11.74 -20.64 -14.09
C GLU A 105 -12.73 -19.49 -13.81
N PRO A 106 -12.61 -18.79 -12.66
CA PRO A 106 -13.52 -17.72 -12.30
C PRO A 106 -13.39 -16.51 -13.23
N VAL A 107 -14.52 -16.06 -13.79
CA VAL A 107 -14.55 -14.89 -14.68
C VAL A 107 -14.60 -13.58 -13.88
N TYR A 108 -13.78 -12.63 -14.31
CA TYR A 108 -13.71 -11.29 -13.75
C TYR A 108 -13.85 -10.22 -14.84
N ALA A 109 -14.49 -9.10 -14.50
CA ALA A 109 -14.56 -7.92 -15.34
C ALA A 109 -13.66 -6.82 -14.77
N HIS A 110 -12.77 -6.31 -15.62
CA HIS A 110 -12.01 -5.09 -15.36
C HIS A 110 -12.91 -3.87 -15.59
N ARG A 111 -12.84 -2.89 -14.69
CA ARG A 111 -13.57 -1.62 -14.78
C ARG A 111 -12.61 -0.45 -14.63
N CYS A 112 -12.93 0.63 -15.34
CA CYS A 112 -12.25 1.91 -15.23
C CYS A 112 -13.32 3.00 -15.33
N GLU A 113 -13.61 3.68 -14.22
CA GLU A 113 -14.61 4.74 -14.13
C GLU A 113 -14.03 5.90 -13.32
N ILE A 114 -13.83 7.04 -13.97
CA ILE A 114 -13.27 8.23 -13.33
C ILE A 114 -14.35 9.01 -12.58
N ASP A 115 -15.54 9.13 -13.16
CA ASP A 115 -16.64 9.94 -12.61
C ASP A 115 -17.37 9.25 -11.44
N GLU A 116 -17.25 7.92 -11.34
CA GLU A 116 -17.81 7.12 -10.24
C GLU A 116 -16.73 6.23 -9.62
N PRO A 117 -15.69 6.83 -9.01
CA PRO A 117 -14.54 6.07 -8.57
C PRO A 117 -14.88 5.25 -7.33
N ARG A 118 -14.16 4.15 -7.14
CA ARG A 118 -14.45 3.18 -6.09
C ARG A 118 -13.67 3.47 -4.82
N LEU A 119 -14.38 3.65 -3.72
CA LEU A 119 -13.80 3.64 -2.38
C LEU A 119 -13.56 2.18 -1.91
N SER A 120 -12.33 1.70 -2.02
CA SER A 120 -11.95 0.35 -1.54
C SER A 120 -10.43 0.21 -1.41
N SER A 121 -9.95 0.08 -0.16
CA SER A 121 -8.55 -0.26 0.16
C SER A 121 -8.02 -1.45 -0.67
N SER A 122 -8.80 -2.53 -0.75
CA SER A 122 -8.37 -3.71 -1.51
C SER A 122 -8.18 -3.45 -3.01
N SER A 123 -9.06 -2.64 -3.63
CA SER A 123 -8.94 -2.33 -5.06
C SER A 123 -7.84 -1.29 -5.29
N PHE A 124 -7.76 -0.31 -4.39
CA PHE A 124 -6.75 0.74 -4.36
C PHE A 124 -5.31 0.18 -4.37
N TRP A 125 -5.03 -0.80 -3.51
CA TRP A 125 -3.72 -1.45 -3.46
C TRP A 125 -3.48 -2.43 -4.61
N LYS A 126 -4.52 -3.15 -5.07
CA LYS A 126 -4.41 -4.01 -6.27
C LYS A 126 -4.04 -3.24 -7.53
N ALA A 127 -4.61 -2.06 -7.72
CA ALA A 127 -4.24 -1.16 -8.83
C ALA A 127 -2.77 -0.69 -8.75
N ARG A 128 -2.13 -0.83 -7.58
CA ARG A 128 -0.76 -0.38 -7.29
C ARG A 128 0.21 -1.53 -7.02
N GLY A 129 -0.05 -2.72 -7.59
CA GLY A 129 0.83 -3.90 -7.46
C GLY A 129 0.31 -4.99 -6.52
N GLY A 130 -0.78 -4.75 -5.79
CA GLY A 130 -1.44 -5.76 -4.97
C GLY A 130 -0.55 -6.27 -3.85
N LEU A 131 -0.08 -7.52 -3.95
CA LEU A 131 0.71 -8.15 -2.89
C LEU A 131 2.09 -7.50 -2.71
N THR A 132 2.67 -6.96 -3.79
CA THR A 132 3.98 -6.28 -3.76
C THR A 132 3.86 -4.77 -3.63
N SER A 133 2.66 -4.19 -3.57
CA SER A 133 2.46 -2.74 -3.62
C SER A 133 3.31 -1.97 -2.60
N SER A 134 3.42 -2.53 -1.39
CA SER A 134 4.23 -1.94 -0.32
C SER A 134 5.73 -2.02 -0.59
N SER A 135 6.24 -3.15 -1.09
CA SER A 135 7.68 -3.28 -1.40
C SER A 135 8.06 -2.45 -2.62
N ASP A 136 7.20 -2.42 -3.64
CA ASP A 136 7.36 -1.57 -4.82
C ASP A 136 7.41 -0.10 -4.46
N LEU A 137 6.48 0.38 -3.62
CA LEU A 137 6.49 1.77 -3.16
C LEU A 137 7.72 2.13 -2.35
N GLN A 138 8.21 1.20 -1.52
CA GLN A 138 9.40 1.46 -0.72
C GLN A 138 10.68 1.51 -1.56
N GLU A 139 10.83 0.63 -2.57
CA GLU A 139 11.96 0.68 -3.50
C GLU A 139 11.90 1.91 -4.40
N ASP A 140 10.73 2.22 -4.98
CA ASP A 140 10.57 3.41 -5.82
C ASP A 140 10.87 4.70 -5.03
N PHE A 141 10.39 4.79 -3.79
CA PHE A 141 10.69 5.92 -2.90
C PHE A 141 12.17 6.01 -2.56
N PHE A 142 12.81 4.88 -2.27
CA PHE A 142 14.24 4.83 -1.98
C PHE A 142 15.07 5.31 -3.18
N ASN A 143 14.81 4.75 -4.36
CA ASN A 143 15.55 5.08 -5.58
C ASN A 143 15.35 6.53 -6.03
N LYS A 144 14.15 7.09 -5.84
CA LYS A 144 13.82 8.45 -6.32
C LYS A 144 14.14 9.56 -5.33
N ILE A 145 13.98 9.32 -4.04
CA ILE A 145 14.00 10.38 -3.02
C ILE A 145 14.99 10.05 -1.92
N SER A 146 14.74 9.03 -1.10
CA SER A 146 15.40 8.96 0.20
C SER A 146 16.91 8.68 0.11
N CYS A 147 17.38 7.99 -0.92
CA CYS A 147 18.82 7.77 -1.13
C CYS A 147 19.61 9.08 -1.33
N LYS A 148 18.99 10.11 -1.92
CA LYS A 148 19.59 11.44 -2.12
C LYS A 148 19.80 12.18 -0.79
N TYR A 149 19.07 11.78 0.24
CA TYR A 149 19.16 12.30 1.60
C TYR A 149 20.01 11.42 2.52
N GLY A 150 20.75 10.45 1.96
CA GLY A 150 21.61 9.55 2.74
C GLY A 150 20.85 8.46 3.50
N ALA A 151 19.58 8.20 3.17
CA ALA A 151 18.88 7.05 3.73
C ALA A 151 19.51 5.75 3.23
N VAL A 152 19.45 4.72 4.08
CA VAL A 152 19.82 3.35 3.72
C VAL A 152 18.55 2.52 3.65
N ARG A 153 18.46 1.63 2.66
CA ARG A 153 17.32 0.74 2.51
C ARG A 153 17.28 -0.29 3.64
N GLY A 154 16.15 -0.39 4.34
CA GLY A 154 15.92 -1.43 5.34
C GLY A 154 15.78 -2.82 4.71
N GLU A 155 16.24 -3.84 5.43
CA GLU A 155 16.13 -5.25 5.02
C GLU A 155 14.67 -5.66 4.73
N SER A 156 14.47 -6.49 3.71
CA SER A 156 13.17 -7.14 3.50
C SER A 156 12.99 -8.31 4.47
N LYS A 157 12.08 -8.18 5.42
CA LYS A 157 11.64 -9.28 6.31
C LYS A 157 10.23 -9.78 5.97
N SER A 158 9.68 -9.35 4.83
CA SER A 158 8.37 -9.80 4.36
C SER A 158 8.47 -11.14 3.63
N LEU A 159 7.37 -11.89 3.53
CA LEU A 159 7.30 -13.09 2.69
C LEU A 159 7.79 -12.76 1.26
N LEU A 160 8.46 -13.71 0.59
CA LEU A 160 9.03 -13.50 -0.73
C LEU A 160 7.95 -13.05 -1.74
N LYS A 161 6.76 -13.65 -1.69
CA LYS A 161 5.61 -13.29 -2.54
C LYS A 161 5.13 -11.84 -2.41
N ASN A 162 5.50 -11.14 -1.34
CA ASN A 162 5.17 -9.73 -1.10
C ASN A 162 6.38 -8.81 -1.33
N THR A 163 7.54 -9.37 -1.68
CA THR A 163 8.79 -8.64 -1.90
C THR A 163 9.03 -8.48 -3.39
N ASN A 164 9.32 -7.26 -3.84
CA ASN A 164 9.59 -7.03 -5.25
C ASN A 164 10.95 -7.64 -5.67
N ALA A 165 11.13 -7.84 -6.98
CA ALA A 165 12.30 -8.53 -7.51
C ALA A 165 13.62 -7.82 -7.19
N GLU A 166 13.65 -6.49 -7.28
CA GLU A 166 14.86 -5.69 -6.99
C GLU A 166 15.28 -5.79 -5.52
N GLN A 167 14.31 -5.68 -4.60
CA GLN A 167 14.54 -5.83 -3.16
C GLN A 167 14.95 -7.26 -2.83
N ALA A 168 14.32 -8.26 -3.45
CA ALA A 168 14.69 -9.66 -3.28
C ALA A 168 16.14 -9.91 -3.70
N GLN A 169 16.57 -9.37 -4.85
CA GLN A 169 17.96 -9.47 -5.30
C GLN A 169 18.92 -8.74 -4.36
N ARG A 170 18.59 -7.50 -3.95
CA ARG A 170 19.44 -6.69 -3.05
C ARG A 170 19.71 -7.38 -1.70
N PHE A 171 18.71 -8.08 -1.17
CA PHE A 171 18.81 -8.77 0.12
C PHE A 171 18.96 -10.29 0.00
N ALA A 172 19.30 -10.80 -1.19
CA ALA A 172 19.48 -12.22 -1.47
C ALA A 172 18.34 -13.11 -0.93
N ARG A 173 17.10 -12.63 -1.05
CA ARG A 173 15.89 -13.37 -0.64
C ARG A 173 15.66 -14.55 -1.57
N ALA A 174 15.25 -15.68 -1.03
CA ALA A 174 15.03 -16.91 -1.78
C ALA A 174 13.88 -17.73 -1.18
N SER A 175 13.28 -18.59 -2.01
CA SER A 175 12.22 -19.49 -1.56
C SER A 175 12.71 -20.34 -0.38
N GLY A 176 11.98 -20.33 0.73
CA GLY A 176 12.34 -21.08 1.93
C GLY A 176 13.44 -20.44 2.79
N ASP A 177 13.72 -19.14 2.60
CA ASP A 177 14.53 -18.39 3.56
C ASP A 177 13.80 -18.20 4.91
N LEU A 178 14.53 -17.71 5.92
CA LEU A 178 14.04 -17.53 7.30
C LEU A 178 12.77 -16.66 7.39
N TYR A 179 12.50 -15.82 6.38
CA TYR A 179 11.37 -14.89 6.36
C TYR A 179 10.22 -15.38 5.47
N ASP A 180 10.30 -16.59 4.92
CA ASP A 180 9.27 -17.21 4.07
C ASP A 180 8.27 -18.08 4.86
N GLU A 181 8.56 -18.32 6.14
CA GLU A 181 7.61 -18.87 7.10
C GLU A 181 6.94 -17.74 7.89
N PRO A 182 5.60 -17.75 8.03
CA PRO A 182 4.95 -16.82 8.95
C PRO A 182 5.50 -17.08 10.36
N PRO A 183 5.71 -16.04 11.19
CA PRO A 183 6.09 -16.25 12.58
C PRO A 183 5.07 -17.20 13.24
N PRO A 184 5.52 -18.09 14.13
CA PRO A 184 4.61 -19.00 14.83
C PRO A 184 3.45 -18.19 15.39
N PHE A 185 2.23 -18.67 15.15
CA PHE A 185 1.02 -17.99 15.58
C PHE A 185 1.08 -17.84 17.11
N ASP A 186 1.15 -16.60 17.58
CA ASP A 186 1.15 -16.31 19.02
C ASP A 186 -0.30 -16.36 19.51
N ASP A 187 -0.75 -17.57 19.85
CA ASP A 187 -2.04 -17.84 20.51
C ASP A 187 -2.07 -17.38 21.99
N MET A 188 -1.04 -16.65 22.47
CA MET A 188 -1.02 -16.19 23.86
C MET A 188 -2.16 -15.19 24.11
N PRO A 189 -2.99 -15.42 25.15
CA PRO A 189 -4.06 -14.51 25.52
C PRO A 189 -3.45 -13.32 26.28
N TYR A 190 -3.04 -12.28 25.57
CA TYR A 190 -2.73 -10.97 26.17
C TYR A 190 -3.66 -9.89 25.64
#